data_AF-A0A936JFA6-F1
#
_entry.id   AF-A0A936JFA6-F1
#
_cell.length_a   1.000
_cell.length_b   1.000
_cell.length_c   1.000
_cell.angle_alpha   90.00
_cell.angle_beta   90.00
_cell.angle_gamma   90.00
#
_symmetry.space_group_name_H-M   'P 1'
#
loop_
_entity.id
_entity.type
_entity.pdbx_description
1 polymer ?
#
loop_
_entity_poly.entity_id
_entity_poly.type
_entity_poly.pdbx_seq_one_letter_code
_entity_poly.pdbx_strand_id
1 'polypeptide(L)'
;MKKLFSLIGIIVVISSCQTESKHDVLLHITHSNKLDLRYMDGKCGEWGGNVQELIIYRDEFDSPLLADYSEKTKICGSYSELKDSISIKRIKINEEESNLIIESINELCKSKMSREKVPPHGGISYHFMLSDSSMIIRDSPSAELNNFAALVVKIKQR
;
A
#
# COMPACT_ATOMS: atom_id res chain seq x y z
N MET A 1 31.20 50.01 2.47
CA MET A 1 31.13 48.83 3.38
C MET A 1 29.73 48.49 3.89
N LYS A 2 28.77 49.42 4.02
CA LYS A 2 27.40 49.10 4.49
C LYS A 2 26.52 48.28 3.51
N LYS A 3 26.79 48.32 2.20
CA LYS A 3 26.00 47.59 1.18
C LYS A 3 26.35 46.10 1.04
N LEU A 4 27.53 45.67 1.51
CA LEU A 4 27.97 44.27 1.38
C LEU A 4 27.38 43.37 2.48
N PHE A 5 27.22 43.91 3.70
CA PHE A 5 26.57 43.18 4.80
C PHE A 5 25.07 42.96 4.59
N SER A 6 24.42 43.81 3.77
CA SER A 6 22.99 43.65 3.44
C SER A 6 22.73 42.48 2.48
N LEU A 7 23.68 42.11 1.62
CA LEU A 7 23.49 41.00 0.68
C LEU A 7 23.68 39.64 1.33
N ILE A 8 24.60 39.54 2.30
CA ILE A 8 24.90 38.28 2.99
C ILE A 8 23.75 37.90 3.94
N GLY A 9 23.09 38.89 4.55
CA GLY A 9 21.91 38.66 5.39
C GLY A 9 20.69 38.10 4.65
N ILE A 10 20.54 38.38 3.35
CA ILE A 10 19.41 37.88 2.55
C ILE A 10 19.63 36.42 2.14
N ILE A 11 20.87 35.99 1.91
CA ILE A 11 21.18 34.60 1.51
C ILE A 11 20.91 33.62 2.66
N VAL A 12 21.17 34.01 3.91
CA VAL A 12 20.99 33.13 5.08
C VAL A 12 19.50 32.88 5.42
N VAL A 13 18.61 33.83 5.09
CA VAL A 13 17.17 33.69 5.36
C VAL A 13 16.48 32.76 4.36
N ILE A 14 16.97 32.69 3.11
CA ILE A 14 16.39 31.81 2.08
C ILE A 14 16.79 30.34 2.30
N SER A 15 17.96 30.07 2.89
CA SER A 15 18.41 28.70 3.20
C SER A 15 17.77 28.07 4.44
N SER A 16 17.06 28.85 5.28
CA SER A 16 16.43 28.34 6.51
C SER A 16 14.97 27.89 6.33
N CYS A 17 14.44 27.91 5.11
CA CYS A 17 13.02 27.67 4.87
C CYS A 17 12.73 26.52 3.91
N GLN A 18 13.51 25.43 3.96
CA GLN A 18 13.14 24.13 3.38
C GLN A 18 13.72 22.97 4.19
N THR A 19 13.45 22.95 5.50
CA THR A 19 13.37 21.66 6.18
C THR A 19 11.99 21.12 5.83
N GLU A 20 11.86 20.44 4.68
CA GLU A 20 10.77 19.50 4.49
C GLU A 20 10.84 18.58 5.70
N SER A 21 9.85 18.66 6.61
CA SER A 21 9.72 17.66 7.65
C SER A 21 9.68 16.33 6.91
N LYS A 22 10.61 15.41 7.20
CA LYS A 22 10.49 14.02 6.78
C LYS A 22 9.12 13.55 7.28
N HIS A 23 8.12 13.67 6.42
CA HIS A 23 6.77 13.23 6.73
C HIS A 23 6.90 11.74 6.86
N ASP A 24 6.74 11.24 8.09
CA ASP A 24 6.78 9.81 8.31
C ASP A 24 5.65 9.20 7.46
N VAL A 25 6.05 8.31 6.56
CA VAL A 25 5.15 7.73 5.59
C VAL A 25 4.21 6.80 6.36
N LEU A 26 2.91 6.85 6.07
CA LEU A 26 1.87 6.05 6.74
C LEU A 26 1.60 6.40 8.22
N LEU A 27 1.75 7.67 8.62
CA LEU A 27 1.41 8.16 9.98
C LEU A 27 -0.01 7.82 10.46
N HIS A 28 -0.97 7.68 9.55
CA HIS A 28 -2.36 7.35 9.90
C HIS A 28 -2.54 5.89 10.35
N ILE A 29 -1.53 5.04 10.11
CA ILE A 29 -1.47 3.69 10.67
C ILE A 29 -0.93 3.79 12.10
N THR A 30 -1.86 3.90 13.04
CA THR A 30 -1.59 3.95 14.48
C THR A 30 -1.78 2.58 15.12
N HIS A 31 -1.55 2.44 16.43
CA HIS A 31 -1.87 1.20 17.15
C HIS A 31 -3.38 0.82 17.11
N SER A 32 -4.26 1.80 16.85
CA SER A 32 -5.71 1.62 16.77
C SER A 32 -6.24 1.53 15.33
N ASN A 33 -5.38 1.63 14.32
CA ASN A 33 -5.79 1.61 12.92
C ASN A 33 -4.84 0.76 12.07
N LYS A 34 -5.40 -0.03 11.17
CA LYS A 34 -4.64 -0.93 10.30
C LYS A 34 -4.94 -0.61 8.85
N LEU A 35 -3.94 -0.75 7.99
CA LEU A 35 -4.12 -0.70 6.55
C LEU A 35 -4.17 -2.14 6.01
N ASP A 36 -5.32 -2.52 5.46
CA ASP A 36 -5.53 -3.78 4.77
C ASP A 36 -5.34 -3.57 3.26
N LEU A 37 -4.37 -4.27 2.68
CA LEU A 37 -4.14 -4.33 1.25
C LEU A 37 -4.46 -5.74 0.74
N ARG A 38 -5.61 -5.88 0.08
CA ARG A 38 -6.08 -7.16 -0.45
C ARG A 38 -6.10 -7.18 -1.96
N TYR A 39 -5.57 -8.26 -2.54
CA TYR A 39 -5.59 -8.58 -3.96
C TYR A 39 -6.28 -9.92 -4.18
N MET A 40 -7.05 -10.02 -5.26
CA MET A 40 -7.60 -11.27 -5.76
C MET A 40 -7.30 -11.39 -7.25
N ASP A 41 -6.70 -12.52 -7.66
CA ASP A 41 -6.38 -12.79 -9.06
C ASP A 41 -7.61 -13.27 -9.85
N GLY A 42 -7.44 -13.39 -11.17
CA GLY A 42 -8.50 -13.85 -12.09
C GLY A 42 -8.56 -15.36 -12.32
N LYS A 43 -7.93 -16.21 -11.49
CA LYS A 43 -7.75 -17.65 -11.78
C LYS A 43 -9.06 -18.40 -12.10
N CYS A 44 -10.18 -18.04 -11.47
CA CYS A 44 -11.49 -18.67 -11.75
C CYS A 44 -12.45 -17.75 -12.53
N GLY A 45 -11.92 -16.87 -13.38
CA GLY A 45 -12.71 -15.97 -14.22
C GLY A 45 -13.46 -14.92 -13.39
N GLU A 46 -14.74 -14.68 -13.70
CA GLU A 46 -15.59 -13.67 -13.03
C GLU A 46 -15.72 -13.89 -11.51
N TRP A 47 -15.51 -15.12 -11.05
CA TRP A 47 -15.63 -15.49 -9.64
C TRP A 47 -14.37 -15.17 -8.82
N GLY A 48 -13.34 -14.60 -9.45
CA GLY A 48 -12.04 -14.34 -8.83
C GLY A 48 -11.28 -15.62 -8.50
N GLY A 49 -10.09 -15.49 -7.96
CA GLY A 49 -9.19 -16.62 -7.75
C GLY A 49 -8.45 -16.53 -6.43
N ASN A 50 -7.13 -16.74 -6.48
CA ASN A 50 -6.33 -16.75 -5.26
C ASN A 50 -6.34 -15.36 -4.63
N VAL A 51 -6.28 -15.33 -3.30
CA VAL A 51 -6.31 -14.10 -2.51
C VAL A 51 -4.97 -13.90 -1.84
N GLN A 52 -4.43 -12.69 -1.95
CA GLN A 52 -3.29 -12.21 -1.19
C GLN A 52 -3.75 -11.06 -0.30
N GLU A 53 -3.32 -11.07 0.95
CA GLU A 53 -3.70 -10.06 1.94
C GLU A 53 -2.47 -9.63 2.72
N LEU A 54 -2.25 -8.31 2.80
CA LEU A 54 -1.20 -7.69 3.58
C LEU A 54 -1.82 -6.69 4.55
N ILE A 55 -1.76 -6.99 5.84
CA ILE A 55 -2.29 -6.15 6.92
C ILE A 55 -1.12 -5.44 7.58
N ILE A 56 -1.11 -4.11 7.50
CA ILE A 56 -0.06 -3.24 8.04
C ILE A 56 -0.58 -2.55 9.29
N TYR A 57 0.21 -2.57 10.36
CA TYR A 57 -0.21 -2.09 11.68
C TYR A 57 0.98 -1.68 12.55
N ARG A 58 0.68 -1.12 13.72
CA ARG A 58 1.63 -0.89 14.83
C ARG A 58 1.08 -1.57 16.08
N ASP A 59 1.95 -2.08 16.94
CA ASP A 59 1.52 -2.64 18.24
C ASP A 59 1.24 -1.51 19.26
N GLU A 60 2.07 -0.47 19.22
CA GLU A 60 2.02 0.72 20.10
C GLU A 60 2.27 2.01 19.32
N PHE A 61 1.99 3.17 19.92
CA PHE A 61 2.08 4.49 19.26
C PHE A 61 3.43 4.74 18.56
N ASP A 62 4.54 4.46 19.25
CA ASP A 62 5.90 4.71 18.73
C ASP A 62 6.60 3.43 18.24
N SER A 63 5.87 2.33 18.09
CA SER A 63 6.41 1.07 17.61
C SER A 63 6.66 1.10 16.09
N PRO A 64 7.63 0.34 15.56
CA PRO A 64 7.83 0.25 14.11
C PRO A 64 6.59 -0.31 13.40
N LEU A 65 6.43 0.04 12.12
CA LEU A 65 5.41 -0.60 11.27
C LEU A 65 5.70 -2.09 11.14
N LEU A 66 4.64 -2.88 11.32
CA LEU A 66 4.62 -4.32 11.13
C LEU A 66 3.64 -4.67 10.02
N ALA A 67 3.85 -5.83 9.39
CA ALA A 67 2.88 -6.43 8.51
C ALA A 67 2.68 -7.92 8.74
N ASP A 68 1.43 -8.35 8.55
CA ASP A 68 1.04 -9.75 8.44
C ASP A 68 0.63 -10.01 6.99
N TYR A 69 1.21 -11.04 6.38
CA TYR A 69 0.94 -11.45 5.01
C TYR A 69 0.29 -12.83 4.97
N SER A 70 -0.73 -12.99 4.14
CA SER A 70 -1.34 -14.30 3.89
C SER A 70 -1.71 -14.53 2.44
N GLU A 71 -1.68 -15.81 2.03
CA GLU A 71 -2.19 -16.28 0.75
C GLU A 71 -3.22 -17.38 0.95
N LYS A 72 -4.29 -17.30 0.16
CA LYS A 72 -5.34 -18.30 0.12
C LYS A 72 -5.54 -18.75 -1.31
N THR A 73 -5.48 -20.05 -1.53
CA THR A 73 -5.71 -20.66 -2.84
C THR A 73 -7.19 -20.93 -3.04
N LYS A 74 -7.76 -20.44 -4.16
CA LYS A 74 -9.14 -20.74 -4.56
C LYS A 74 -9.20 -22.04 -5.36
N ILE A 75 -10.16 -22.89 -5.00
CA ILE A 75 -10.55 -24.07 -5.79
C ILE A 75 -11.70 -23.66 -6.72
N CYS A 76 -11.42 -23.61 -8.02
CA CYS A 76 -12.42 -23.25 -9.02
C CYS A 76 -13.55 -24.29 -9.08
N GLY A 77 -14.80 -23.84 -9.17
CA GLY A 77 -15.99 -24.71 -9.11
C GLY A 77 -16.54 -24.96 -7.71
N SER A 78 -15.83 -24.58 -6.65
CA SER A 78 -16.37 -24.53 -5.28
C SER A 78 -16.74 -23.08 -4.92
N TYR A 79 -17.97 -22.87 -4.46
CA TYR A 79 -18.52 -21.53 -4.25
C TYR A 79 -17.74 -20.74 -3.17
N SER A 80 -17.22 -21.41 -2.13
CA SER A 80 -16.66 -20.73 -0.95
C SER A 80 -15.30 -21.25 -0.46
N GLU A 81 -14.74 -22.31 -1.05
CA GLU A 81 -13.52 -22.90 -0.49
C GLU A 81 -12.26 -22.10 -0.85
N LEU A 82 -11.73 -21.44 0.16
CA LEU A 82 -10.37 -20.91 0.20
C LEU A 82 -9.55 -21.82 1.10
N LYS A 83 -8.41 -22.30 0.58
CA LYS A 83 -7.45 -23.06 1.37
C LYS A 83 -6.28 -22.16 1.70
N ASP A 84 -5.99 -21.99 3.00
CA ASP A 84 -4.80 -21.27 3.43
C ASP A 84 -3.54 -21.95 2.87
N SER A 85 -2.69 -21.17 2.21
CA SER A 85 -1.46 -21.68 1.60
C SER A 85 -0.21 -21.13 2.26
N ILE A 86 -0.19 -19.83 2.61
CA ILE A 86 0.97 -19.17 3.23
C ILE A 86 0.48 -18.17 4.28
N SER A 87 1.17 -18.08 5.41
CA SER A 87 0.97 -17.04 6.42
C SER A 87 2.31 -16.66 7.03
N ILE A 88 2.71 -15.39 6.89
CA ILE A 88 3.91 -14.79 7.48
C ILE A 88 3.43 -13.65 8.38
N LYS A 89 3.92 -13.57 9.62
CA LYS A 89 3.41 -12.59 10.60
C LYS A 89 4.53 -11.72 11.14
N ARG A 90 4.15 -10.51 11.56
CA ARG A 90 5.01 -9.55 12.29
C ARG A 90 6.29 -9.20 11.54
N ILE A 91 6.19 -9.00 10.22
CA ILE A 91 7.30 -8.55 9.39
C ILE A 91 7.55 -7.07 9.67
N LYS A 92 8.77 -6.69 10.07
CA LYS A 92 9.13 -5.29 10.24
C LYS A 92 9.26 -4.60 8.89
N ILE A 93 8.44 -3.57 8.67
CA ILE A 93 8.42 -2.76 7.45
C ILE A 93 9.57 -1.75 7.49
N ASN A 94 10.36 -1.74 6.43
CA ASN A 94 11.45 -0.80 6.21
C ASN A 94 11.05 0.33 5.25
N GLU A 95 11.93 1.30 5.04
CA GLU A 95 11.65 2.49 4.22
C GLU A 95 11.30 2.16 2.75
N GLU A 96 11.98 1.18 2.15
CA GLU A 96 11.69 0.77 0.77
C GLU A 96 10.29 0.14 0.66
N GLU A 97 9.93 -0.71 1.62
CA GLU A 97 8.60 -1.33 1.70
C GLU A 97 7.51 -0.29 1.97
N SER A 98 7.76 0.68 2.86
CA SER A 98 6.86 1.83 3.10
C SER A 98 6.60 2.63 1.83
N ASN A 99 7.64 2.87 1.02
CA ASN A 99 7.50 3.55 -0.26
C ASN A 99 6.67 2.73 -1.24
N LEU A 100 6.92 1.42 -1.36
CA LEU A 100 6.13 0.54 -2.22
C LEU A 100 4.66 0.45 -1.81
N ILE A 101 4.34 0.54 -0.52
CA ILE A 101 2.95 0.63 -0.03
C ILE A 101 2.27 1.89 -0.58
N ILE A 102 2.90 3.06 -0.44
CA ILE A 102 2.36 4.32 -0.96
C ILE A 102 2.24 4.30 -2.48
N GLU A 103 3.27 3.84 -3.18
CA GLU A 103 3.26 3.73 -4.63
C GLU A 103 2.16 2.77 -5.12
N SER A 104 1.89 1.68 -4.39
CA SER A 104 0.78 0.78 -4.70
C SER A 104 -0.59 1.47 -4.57
N ILE A 105 -0.79 2.27 -3.52
CA ILE A 105 -2.02 3.04 -3.30
C ILE A 105 -2.19 4.07 -4.43
N ASN A 106 -1.12 4.80 -4.77
CA ASN A 106 -1.12 5.78 -5.84
C ASN A 106 -1.38 5.14 -7.21
N GLU A 107 -0.76 4.00 -7.48
CA GLU A 107 -0.95 3.23 -8.71
C GLU A 107 -2.41 2.76 -8.85
N LEU A 108 -3.01 2.25 -7.77
CA LEU A 108 -4.42 1.85 -7.76
C LEU A 108 -5.35 3.04 -8.01
N CYS A 109 -5.14 4.15 -7.30
CA CYS A 109 -5.91 5.38 -7.50
C CYS A 109 -5.82 5.86 -8.94
N LYS A 110 -4.61 5.96 -9.49
CA LYS A 110 -4.37 6.41 -10.86
C LYS A 110 -5.00 5.47 -11.87
N SER A 111 -4.79 4.17 -11.73
CA SER A 111 -5.37 3.13 -12.60
C SER A 111 -6.89 3.24 -12.59
N LYS A 112 -7.52 3.29 -11.40
CA LYS A 112 -8.97 3.40 -11.27
C LYS A 112 -9.56 4.66 -11.92
N MET A 113 -8.88 5.79 -11.80
CA MET A 113 -9.38 7.09 -12.26
C MET A 113 -9.15 7.35 -13.76
N SER A 114 -8.13 6.74 -14.36
CA SER A 114 -7.68 7.07 -15.72
C SER A 114 -7.85 5.95 -16.75
N ARG A 115 -8.16 4.72 -16.29
CA ARG A 115 -8.30 3.56 -17.15
C ARG A 115 -9.55 3.63 -18.03
N GLU A 116 -9.40 3.22 -19.29
CA GLU A 116 -10.53 2.98 -20.20
C GLU A 116 -11.42 1.85 -19.69
N LYS A 117 -12.71 1.84 -20.05
CA LYS A 117 -13.66 0.82 -19.55
C LYS A 117 -13.13 -0.59 -19.81
N VAL A 118 -12.88 -1.34 -18.74
CA VAL A 118 -12.46 -2.75 -18.82
C VAL A 118 -13.70 -3.62 -18.92
N PRO A 119 -13.69 -4.68 -19.76
CA PRO A 119 -14.76 -5.65 -19.78
C PRO A 119 -15.03 -6.20 -18.37
N PRO A 120 -16.30 -6.34 -17.95
CA PRO A 120 -16.67 -6.68 -16.58
C PRO A 120 -16.21 -8.07 -16.13
N HIS A 121 -15.68 -8.89 -17.04
CA HIS A 121 -15.30 -10.29 -16.82
C HIS A 121 -13.89 -10.47 -16.23
N GLY A 122 -13.17 -9.38 -15.94
CA GLY A 122 -11.84 -9.42 -15.33
C GLY A 122 -11.93 -9.78 -13.84
N GLY A 123 -11.65 -11.03 -13.49
CA GLY A 123 -11.67 -11.51 -12.10
C GLY A 123 -10.65 -10.86 -11.15
N ILE A 124 -9.79 -9.98 -11.66
CA ILE A 124 -8.78 -9.28 -10.86
C ILE A 124 -9.44 -8.16 -10.06
N SER A 125 -9.12 -8.09 -8.77
CA SER A 125 -9.56 -6.98 -7.92
C SER A 125 -8.56 -6.60 -6.85
N TYR A 126 -8.60 -5.32 -6.49
CA TYR A 126 -7.88 -4.78 -5.34
C TYR A 126 -8.86 -4.10 -4.38
N HIS A 127 -8.60 -4.27 -3.08
CA HIS A 127 -9.31 -3.61 -2.01
C HIS A 127 -8.31 -3.12 -0.97
N PHE A 128 -8.07 -1.81 -0.96
CA PHE A 128 -7.18 -1.15 0.01
C PHE A 128 -8.03 -0.33 0.98
N MET A 129 -7.87 -0.55 2.27
CA MET A 129 -8.77 0.01 3.27
C MET A 129 -8.08 0.25 4.61
N LEU A 130 -8.32 1.41 5.20
CA LEU A 130 -8.04 1.62 6.62
C LEU A 130 -9.17 1.02 7.47
N SER A 131 -8.84 0.36 8.58
CA SER A 131 -9.82 -0.31 9.44
C SER A 131 -10.86 0.64 10.05
N ASP A 132 -10.52 1.91 10.21
CA ASP A 132 -11.44 2.98 10.62
C ASP A 132 -12.31 3.53 9.46
N SER A 133 -12.17 2.98 8.26
CA SER A 133 -12.89 3.37 7.04
C SER A 133 -12.62 4.81 6.55
N SER A 134 -11.61 5.50 7.10
CA SER A 134 -11.23 6.85 6.66
C SER A 134 -10.65 6.88 5.24
N MET A 135 -10.19 5.73 4.73
CA MET A 135 -9.78 5.51 3.35
C MET A 135 -10.28 4.14 2.88
N ILE A 136 -10.99 4.12 1.74
CA ILE A 136 -11.43 2.88 1.07
C ILE A 136 -11.22 3.05 -0.44
N ILE A 137 -10.45 2.15 -1.05
CA ILE A 137 -10.22 2.10 -2.49
C ILE A 137 -10.53 0.68 -2.96
N ARG A 138 -11.58 0.54 -3.77
CA ARG A 138 -12.01 -0.74 -4.36
C ARG A 138 -11.94 -0.65 -5.86
N ASP A 139 -11.33 -1.62 -6.50
CA ASP A 139 -11.28 -1.68 -7.95
C ASP A 139 -11.46 -3.10 -8.48
N SER A 140 -12.49 -3.28 -9.32
CA SER A 140 -12.87 -4.54 -9.93
C SER A 140 -13.79 -4.26 -11.13
N PRO A 141 -13.51 -4.81 -12.32
CA PRO A 141 -12.24 -5.43 -12.72
C PRO A 141 -11.08 -4.41 -12.63
N SER A 142 -9.92 -4.84 -12.12
CA SER A 142 -8.71 -4.00 -12.04
C SER A 142 -7.61 -4.47 -12.99
N ALA A 143 -6.67 -3.58 -13.30
CA ALA A 143 -5.38 -3.96 -13.86
C ALA A 143 -4.44 -4.44 -12.74
N GLU A 144 -3.45 -5.25 -13.09
CA GLU A 144 -2.33 -5.62 -12.23
C GLU A 144 -1.55 -4.38 -11.78
N LEU A 145 -1.09 -4.38 -10.53
CA LEU A 145 -0.30 -3.29 -9.95
C LEU A 145 1.15 -3.75 -9.75
N ASN A 146 2.08 -3.13 -10.47
CA ASN A 146 3.49 -3.53 -10.45
C ASN A 146 4.12 -3.28 -9.08
N ASN A 147 3.78 -2.17 -8.42
CA ASN A 147 4.33 -1.83 -7.10
C ASN A 147 3.84 -2.80 -6.03
N PHE A 148 2.58 -3.23 -6.11
CA PHE A 148 2.03 -4.22 -5.17
C PHE A 148 2.69 -5.59 -5.36
N ALA A 149 2.87 -6.03 -6.61
CA ALA A 149 3.58 -7.26 -6.92
C ALA A 149 5.03 -7.23 -6.37
N ALA A 150 5.74 -6.11 -6.56
CA ALA A 150 7.09 -5.92 -6.04
C ALA A 150 7.13 -5.95 -4.49
N LEU A 151 6.17 -5.31 -3.83
CA LEU A 151 6.02 -5.34 -2.38
C LEU A 151 5.85 -6.77 -1.87
N VAL A 152 4.93 -7.54 -2.45
CA VAL A 152 4.68 -8.93 -2.07
C VAL A 152 5.93 -9.80 -2.23
N VAL A 153 6.68 -9.64 -3.32
CA VAL A 153 7.94 -10.38 -3.54
C VAL A 153 8.95 -10.11 -2.41
N LYS A 154 9.12 -8.85 -2.00
CA LYS A 154 10.04 -8.50 -0.90
C LYS A 154 9.58 -9.05 0.44
N ILE A 155 8.29 -8.92 0.73
CA ILE A 155 7.70 -9.43 1.99
C ILE A 155 7.90 -10.94 2.12
N LYS A 156 7.74 -11.71 1.03
CA LYS A 156 7.90 -13.17 1.03
C LYS A 156 9.34 -13.66 1.25
N GLN A 157 10.34 -12.78 1.11
CA GLN A 157 11.76 -13.15 1.26
C GLN A 157 12.26 -13.02 2.72
N ARG A 158 11.41 -12.63 3.66
CA ARG A 158 11.74 -12.43 5.08
C ARG A 158 11.04 -13.43 5.98
#